data_AF-A0A8J4Q3L7-F1
#
_entry.id   AF-A0A8J4Q3L7-F1
#
_cell.length_a   1.000
_cell.length_b   1.000
_cell.length_c   1.000
_cell.angle_alpha   90.00
_cell.angle_beta   90.00
_cell.angle_gamma   90.00
#
_symmetry.space_group_name_H-M   'P 1'
#
loop_
_entity.id
_entity.type
_entity.pdbx_description
1 polymer ?
#
loop_
_entity_poly.entity_id
_entity_poly.type
_entity_poly.pdbx_seq_one_letter_code
_entity_poly.pdbx_strand_id
1 'polypeptide(L)'
;MSVLSKSRHLESCAGFHPWANSCVSSASQIWYAVFLAGFKLYAPLFLIPALIFKRKGIHFLATKTLPEILRSSVFLGTYAGVFSGSICLLRRIFGGDFKFTAALGGLLAGLTSILIERKNRRSELALYCLNQSLEVVWKMMAARNMAFFIKHGEVLVFMIASSILMYFYQCEPESLRSNMNGLLKFFIGKA
;
A
#
# COMPACT_ATOMS: atom_id res chain seq x y z
N MET A 1 -17.68 -11.89 32.92
CA MET A 1 -18.48 -10.92 32.14
C MET A 1 -18.25 -9.49 32.68
N SER A 2 -17.04 -8.94 32.52
CA SER A 2 -16.68 -7.60 33.04
C SER A 2 -15.98 -6.71 32.01
N VAL A 3 -15.91 -7.12 30.73
CA VAL A 3 -15.24 -6.36 29.67
C VAL A 3 -16.18 -5.31 29.04
N LEU A 4 -17.48 -5.34 29.35
CA LEU A 4 -18.48 -4.45 28.75
C LEU A 4 -18.63 -3.10 29.47
N SER A 5 -18.05 -2.88 30.66
CA SER A 5 -18.16 -1.58 31.36
C SER A 5 -17.17 -0.53 30.87
N LYS A 6 -16.08 -0.92 30.19
CA LYS A 6 -15.10 -0.01 29.58
C LYS A 6 -15.56 0.50 28.20
N SER A 7 -16.87 0.45 27.92
CA SER A 7 -17.46 0.96 26.69
C SER A 7 -17.99 2.39 26.81
N ARG A 8 -18.28 2.87 28.04
CA ARG A 8 -18.87 4.21 28.24
C ARG A 8 -17.92 5.39 28.00
N HIS A 9 -16.62 5.16 27.81
CA HIS A 9 -15.64 6.20 27.45
C HIS A 9 -15.22 6.18 25.97
N LEU A 10 -15.82 5.32 25.13
CA LEU A 10 -15.54 5.22 23.69
C LEU A 10 -16.09 6.39 22.86
N GLU A 11 -16.75 7.37 23.47
CA GLU A 11 -17.19 8.59 22.77
C GLU A 11 -16.03 9.54 22.44
N SER A 12 -14.91 9.47 23.17
CA SER A 12 -13.78 10.36 22.92
C SER A 12 -12.77 9.71 21.96
N CYS A 13 -12.66 10.26 20.76
CA CYS A 13 -11.58 9.93 19.82
C CYS A 13 -10.19 10.39 20.33
N ALA A 14 -10.14 11.01 21.51
CA ALA A 14 -8.93 11.51 22.16
C ALA A 14 -7.85 10.43 22.38
N GLY A 15 -8.24 9.16 22.56
CA GLY A 15 -7.28 8.06 22.67
C GLY A 15 -6.56 7.71 21.35
N PHE A 16 -7.12 8.07 20.20
CA PHE A 16 -6.51 7.81 18.88
C PHE A 16 -5.68 8.99 18.38
N HIS A 17 -6.11 10.21 18.69
CA HIS A 17 -5.42 11.43 18.28
C HIS A 17 -5.32 12.46 19.42
N PRO A 18 -4.46 12.22 20.43
CA PRO A 18 -4.33 13.11 21.59
C PRO A 18 -3.86 14.52 21.24
N TRP A 19 -3.26 14.73 20.06
CA TRP A 19 -2.73 16.01 19.60
C TRP A 19 -3.76 16.90 18.88
N ALA A 20 -4.99 16.42 18.66
CA ALA A 20 -6.03 17.15 17.93
C ALA A 20 -7.40 17.04 18.60
N ASN A 21 -8.11 18.17 18.69
CA ASN A 21 -9.43 18.25 19.32
C ASN A 21 -10.58 17.76 18.42
N SER A 22 -10.34 17.59 17.12
CA SER A 22 -11.34 17.10 16.17
C SER A 22 -10.78 16.03 15.23
N CYS A 23 -11.62 15.07 14.85
CA CYS A 23 -11.23 13.97 13.97
C CYS A 23 -10.79 14.48 12.59
N VAL A 24 -11.46 15.51 12.07
CA VAL A 24 -11.13 16.13 10.78
C VAL A 24 -9.78 16.84 10.85
N SER A 25 -9.51 17.56 11.94
CA SER A 25 -8.21 18.21 12.16
C SER A 25 -7.07 17.20 12.32
N SER A 26 -7.31 16.06 12.98
CA SER A 26 -6.32 14.99 13.06
C SER A 26 -6.01 14.39 11.69
N ALA A 27 -7.05 14.07 10.91
CA ALA A 27 -6.90 13.52 9.57
C ALA A 27 -6.16 14.48 8.63
N SER A 28 -6.43 15.79 8.70
CA SER A 28 -5.73 16.79 7.87
C SER A 28 -4.28 16.98 8.27
N GLN A 29 -3.96 16.95 9.56
CA GLN A 29 -2.59 17.03 10.05
C GLN A 29 -1.77 15.80 9.62
N ILE A 30 -2.32 14.60 9.77
CA ILE A 30 -1.68 13.36 9.29
C ILE A 30 -1.48 13.43 7.77
N TRP A 31 -2.52 13.84 7.04
CA TRP A 31 -2.44 14.00 5.59
C TRP A 31 -1.28 14.89 5.17
N TYR A 32 -1.15 16.07 5.80
CA TYR A 32 -0.09 17.03 5.47
C TYR A 32 1.31 16.50 5.85
N ALA A 33 1.44 15.88 7.02
CA ALA A 33 2.71 15.30 7.46
C ALA A 33 3.17 14.18 6.52
N VAL A 34 2.27 13.29 6.12
CA VAL A 34 2.57 12.17 5.22
C VAL A 34 2.79 12.66 3.78
N PHE A 35 2.06 13.68 3.34
CA PHE A 35 2.30 14.32 2.05
C PHE A 35 3.71 14.89 1.95
N LEU A 36 4.17 15.63 2.96
CA LEU A 36 5.53 16.17 3.01
C LEU A 36 6.60 15.08 3.08
N ALA A 37 6.37 14.03 3.87
CA ALA A 37 7.28 12.89 3.94
C ALA A 37 7.35 12.15 2.59
N GLY A 38 6.19 11.94 1.95
CA GLY A 38 6.09 11.36 0.62
C GLY A 38 6.83 12.20 -0.42
N PHE A 39 6.67 13.52 -0.37
CA PHE A 39 7.38 14.42 -1.28
C PHE A 39 8.90 14.31 -1.11
N LYS A 40 9.40 14.30 0.14
CA LYS A 40 10.84 14.13 0.44
C LYS A 40 11.40 12.78 -0.04
N LEU A 41 10.59 11.73 -0.04
CA LEU A 41 10.98 10.40 -0.51
C LEU A 41 10.90 10.26 -2.04
N TYR A 42 9.82 10.73 -2.65
CA TYR A 42 9.59 10.59 -4.08
C TYR A 42 10.41 11.57 -4.92
N ALA A 43 10.68 12.78 -4.42
CA ALA A 43 11.50 13.75 -5.14
C ALA A 43 12.86 13.17 -5.59
N PRO A 44 13.74 12.65 -4.71
CA PRO A 44 15.00 12.06 -5.14
C PRO A 44 14.82 10.82 -6.01
N LEU A 45 13.83 9.97 -5.70
CA LEU A 45 13.57 8.74 -6.45
C LEU A 45 13.27 8.99 -7.93
N PHE A 46 12.56 10.07 -8.24
CA PHE A 46 12.24 10.43 -9.63
C PHE A 46 13.26 11.40 -10.25
N LEU A 47 13.87 12.28 -9.44
CA LEU A 47 14.86 13.25 -9.92
C LEU A 47 16.18 12.59 -10.32
N ILE A 48 16.69 11.65 -9.52
CA ILE A 48 17.99 11.03 -9.75
C ILE A 48 18.02 10.26 -11.08
N PRO A 49 17.06 9.34 -11.37
CA PRO A 49 17.04 8.66 -12.66
C PRO A 49 16.76 9.60 -13.84
N ALA A 50 15.96 10.65 -13.63
CA ALA A 50 15.72 11.65 -14.68
C ALA A 50 17.00 12.42 -15.04
N LEU A 51 17.82 12.76 -14.04
CA LEU A 51 19.09 13.45 -14.23
C LEU A 51 20.13 12.54 -14.91
N ILE A 52 20.24 11.29 -14.46
CA ILE A 52 21.23 10.32 -14.95
C ILE A 52 20.90 9.84 -16.37
N PHE A 53 19.69 9.32 -16.58
CA PHE A 53 19.36 8.59 -17.81
C PHE A 53 18.81 9.46 -18.92
N LYS A 54 18.05 10.51 -18.58
CA LYS A 54 17.29 11.25 -19.60
C LYS A 54 18.02 12.51 -20.08
N ARG A 55 18.91 13.13 -19.29
CA ARG A 55 19.56 14.44 -19.60
C ARG A 55 18.57 15.45 -20.24
N LYS A 56 17.29 15.40 -19.86
CA LYS A 56 16.25 16.26 -20.45
C LYS A 56 16.19 17.54 -19.62
N GLY A 57 16.13 18.69 -20.30
CA GLY A 57 16.11 20.00 -19.66
C GLY A 57 14.97 20.21 -18.66
N ILE A 58 15.06 21.29 -17.89
CA ILE A 58 14.16 21.66 -16.78
C ILE A 58 12.68 21.60 -17.17
N HIS A 59 12.35 21.92 -18.43
CA HIS A 59 10.99 21.85 -18.97
C HIS A 59 10.38 20.43 -18.92
N PHE A 60 11.15 19.38 -19.22
CA PHE A 60 10.68 17.98 -19.13
C PHE A 60 10.45 17.58 -17.67
N LEU A 61 11.32 18.06 -16.78
CA LEU A 61 11.22 17.81 -15.35
C LEU A 61 9.94 18.44 -14.76
N ALA A 62 9.68 19.69 -15.12
CA ALA A 62 8.50 20.43 -14.69
C ALA A 62 7.18 19.86 -15.24
N THR A 63 7.14 19.49 -16.51
CA THR A 63 5.88 19.07 -17.16
C THR A 63 5.54 17.59 -16.95
N LYS A 64 6.53 16.73 -16.73
CA LYS A 64 6.30 15.27 -16.60
C LYS A 64 6.63 14.73 -15.22
N THR A 65 7.76 15.13 -14.64
CA THR A 65 8.28 14.50 -13.41
C THR A 65 7.65 15.08 -12.15
N LEU A 66 7.49 16.40 -12.07
CA LEU A 66 6.86 17.08 -10.94
C LEU A 66 5.40 16.63 -10.70
N PRO A 67 4.53 16.56 -11.73
CA PRO A 67 3.17 16.05 -11.56
C PRO A 67 3.12 14.59 -11.10
N GLU A 68 4.11 13.77 -11.45
CA GLU A 68 4.20 12.38 -10.98
C GLU A 68 4.55 12.28 -9.50
N ILE A 69 5.53 13.08 -9.06
CA ILE A 69 5.94 13.16 -7.65
C ILE A 69 4.78 13.68 -6.80
N LEU A 70 4.15 14.78 -7.22
CA LEU A 70 3.02 15.37 -6.50
C LEU A 70 1.86 14.40 -6.42
N ARG A 71 1.50 13.74 -7.54
CA ARG A 71 0.41 12.76 -7.56
C ARG A 71 0.68 11.58 -6.63
N SER A 72 1.90 11.03 -6.64
CA SER A 72 2.29 9.92 -5.75
C SER A 72 2.31 10.35 -4.28
N SER A 73 2.69 11.60 -4.00
CA SER A 73 2.67 12.17 -2.64
C SER A 73 1.25 12.42 -2.14
N VAL A 74 0.36 12.93 -3.00
CA VAL A 74 -1.08 13.08 -2.69
C VAL A 74 -1.72 11.72 -2.48
N PHE A 75 -1.38 10.71 -3.28
CA PHE A 75 -1.84 9.33 -3.08
C PHE A 75 -1.50 8.81 -1.66
N LEU A 76 -0.24 8.96 -1.24
CA LEU A 76 0.20 8.51 0.08
C LEU A 76 -0.46 9.31 1.21
N GLY A 77 -0.53 10.63 1.09
CA GLY A 77 -1.18 11.50 2.06
C GLY A 77 -2.67 11.17 2.21
N THR A 78 -3.39 11.01 1.09
CA THR A 78 -4.82 10.66 1.09
C THR A 78 -5.09 9.29 1.67
N TYR A 79 -4.24 8.30 1.42
CA TYR A 79 -4.34 7.00 2.08
C TYR A 79 -4.27 7.15 3.61
N ALA A 80 -3.26 7.85 4.13
CA ALA A 80 -3.10 8.02 5.59
C ALA A 80 -4.22 8.86 6.23
N GLY A 81 -4.62 9.95 5.58
CA GLY A 81 -5.70 10.82 6.07
C GLY A 81 -7.06 10.12 6.09
N VAL A 82 -7.41 9.43 5.00
CA VAL A 82 -8.67 8.66 4.93
C VAL A 82 -8.63 7.47 5.89
N PHE A 83 -7.49 6.81 6.06
CA PHE A 83 -7.35 5.75 7.06
C PHE A 83 -7.65 6.29 8.47
N SER A 84 -7.00 7.37 8.88
CA SER A 84 -7.27 8.00 10.19
C SER A 84 -8.74 8.40 10.35
N GLY A 85 -9.31 9.10 9.36
CA GLY A 85 -10.71 9.54 9.40
C GLY A 85 -11.72 8.39 9.40
N SER A 86 -11.46 7.33 8.64
CA SER A 86 -12.33 6.16 8.56
C SER A 86 -12.37 5.38 9.88
N ILE A 87 -11.25 5.23 10.59
CA ILE A 87 -11.24 4.61 11.92
C ILE A 87 -12.13 5.38 12.89
N CYS A 88 -12.02 6.71 12.94
CA CYS A 88 -12.88 7.54 13.78
C CYS A 88 -14.35 7.44 13.37
N LEU A 89 -14.65 7.41 12.06
CA LEU A 89 -16.01 7.26 11.55
C LEU A 89 -16.61 5.90 11.94
N LEU A 90 -15.87 4.82 11.75
CA LEU A 90 -16.32 3.47 12.09
C LEU A 90 -16.52 3.31 13.60
N ARG A 91 -15.64 3.87 14.43
CA ARG A 91 -15.82 3.89 15.89
C ARG A 91 -17.11 4.60 16.29
N ARG A 92 -17.45 5.70 15.61
CA ARG A 92 -18.70 6.44 15.85
C ARG A 92 -19.94 5.66 15.42
N ILE A 93 -19.87 4.92 14.32
CA ILE A 93 -20.99 4.10 13.81
C ILE A 93 -21.21 2.87 14.69
N PHE A 94 -20.15 2.13 15.02
CA PHE A 94 -20.25 0.88 15.76
C PHE A 94 -20.29 1.07 17.28
N GLY A 95 -20.09 2.30 17.77
CA GLY A 95 -20.09 2.61 19.21
C GLY A 95 -18.97 1.90 19.99
N GLY A 96 -17.93 1.39 19.30
CA GLY A 96 -16.85 0.67 19.95
C GLY A 96 -15.68 0.25 19.07
N ASP A 97 -14.68 -0.33 19.73
CA ASP A 97 -13.43 -0.77 19.11
C ASP A 97 -13.46 -2.25 18.75
N PHE A 98 -13.72 -2.52 17.46
CA PHE A 98 -13.66 -3.86 16.91
C PHE A 98 -12.34 -4.11 16.15
N LYS A 99 -11.83 -5.34 16.21
CA LYS A 99 -10.61 -5.74 15.48
C LYS A 99 -10.74 -5.55 13.97
N PHE A 100 -11.96 -5.67 13.42
CA PHE A 100 -12.23 -5.50 12.00
C PHE A 100 -12.29 -4.03 11.55
N THR A 101 -12.43 -3.08 12.48
CA THR A 101 -12.45 -1.64 12.17
C THR A 101 -11.18 -1.20 11.45
N ALA A 102 -10.02 -1.72 11.85
CA ALA A 102 -8.74 -1.46 11.18
C ALA A 102 -8.72 -2.00 9.73
N ALA A 103 -9.26 -3.20 9.51
CA ALA A 103 -9.32 -3.81 8.18
C ALA A 103 -10.25 -3.03 7.24
N LEU A 104 -11.44 -2.64 7.73
CA LEU A 104 -12.38 -1.81 6.96
C LEU A 104 -11.81 -0.41 6.69
N GLY A 105 -11.19 0.23 7.68
CA GLY A 105 -10.57 1.54 7.49
C GLY A 105 -9.44 1.49 6.45
N GLY A 106 -8.63 0.44 6.49
CA GLY A 106 -7.59 0.18 5.48
C GLY A 106 -8.16 -0.05 4.08
N LEU A 107 -9.27 -0.81 3.98
CA LEU A 107 -9.95 -1.07 2.71
C LEU A 107 -10.55 0.22 2.13
N LEU A 108 -11.24 1.01 2.92
CA LEU A 108 -11.80 2.30 2.51
C LEU A 108 -10.70 3.26 2.05
N ALA A 109 -9.62 3.40 2.84
CA ALA A 109 -8.48 4.23 2.49
C ALA A 109 -7.79 3.77 1.20
N GLY A 110 -7.64 2.46 1.01
CA GLY A 110 -7.08 1.87 -0.20
C GLY A 110 -7.94 2.16 -1.43
N LEU A 111 -9.25 1.95 -1.34
CA LEU A 111 -10.18 2.21 -2.43
C LEU A 111 -10.24 3.69 -2.80
N THR A 112 -10.27 4.61 -1.82
CA THR A 112 -10.31 6.05 -2.12
C THR A 112 -8.99 6.55 -2.71
N SER A 113 -7.86 6.08 -2.17
CA SER A 113 -6.54 6.54 -2.63
C SER A 113 -6.18 5.99 -4.01
N ILE A 114 -6.50 4.72 -4.33
CA ILE A 114 -6.11 4.12 -5.61
C ILE A 114 -6.74 4.82 -6.83
N LEU A 115 -7.88 5.50 -6.64
CA LEU A 115 -8.52 6.31 -7.68
C LEU A 115 -7.68 7.54 -8.07
N ILE A 116 -6.82 8.03 -7.18
CA ILE A 116 -5.97 9.19 -7.41
C ILE A 116 -4.78 8.82 -8.29
N GLU A 117 -4.23 7.60 -8.18
CA GLU A 117 -3.02 7.19 -8.91
C GLU A 117 -3.29 6.96 -10.42
N ARG A 118 -2.25 6.90 -11.28
CA ARG A 118 -2.43 6.63 -12.72
C ARG A 118 -2.84 5.18 -13.00
N LYS A 119 -3.77 4.96 -13.93
CA LYS A 119 -4.30 3.63 -14.32
C LYS A 119 -3.21 2.57 -14.56
N ASN A 120 -2.13 2.91 -15.26
CA ASN A 120 -1.06 1.95 -15.59
C ASN A 120 -0.26 1.46 -14.37
N ARG A 121 -0.12 2.29 -13.31
CA ARG A 121 0.63 1.93 -12.09
C ARG A 121 -0.24 1.29 -11.02
N ARG A 122 -1.58 1.42 -11.11
CA ARG A 122 -2.52 0.94 -10.08
C ARG A 122 -2.43 -0.56 -9.87
N SER A 123 -2.38 -1.36 -10.93
CA SER A 123 -2.36 -2.82 -10.82
C SER A 123 -1.05 -3.33 -10.23
N GLU A 124 0.09 -2.77 -10.64
CA GLU A 124 1.40 -3.09 -10.09
C GLU A 124 1.48 -2.75 -8.59
N LEU A 125 1.06 -1.54 -8.22
CA LEU A 125 1.07 -1.09 -6.83
C LEU A 125 0.08 -1.89 -5.98
N ALA A 126 -1.10 -2.22 -6.51
CA ALA A 126 -2.08 -3.03 -5.80
C ALA A 126 -1.55 -4.44 -5.55
N LEU A 127 -0.92 -5.07 -6.54
CA LEU A 127 -0.33 -6.40 -6.39
C LEU A 127 0.82 -6.39 -5.37
N TYR A 128 1.66 -5.35 -5.40
CA TYR A 128 2.71 -5.15 -4.41
C TYR A 128 2.15 -5.00 -3.00
N CYS A 129 1.19 -4.09 -2.80
CA CYS A 129 0.55 -3.87 -1.51
C CYS A 129 -0.20 -5.11 -1.01
N LEU A 130 -0.80 -5.90 -1.92
CA LEU A 130 -1.47 -7.15 -1.59
C LEU A 130 -0.48 -8.17 -1.05
N ASN A 131 0.65 -8.38 -1.72
CA ASN A 131 1.71 -9.27 -1.24
C ASN A 131 2.25 -8.81 0.13
N GLN A 132 2.51 -7.51 0.28
CA GLN A 132 2.96 -6.97 1.56
C GLN A 132 1.92 -7.16 2.67
N SER A 133 0.63 -7.02 2.34
CA SER A 133 -0.47 -7.19 3.30
C SER A 133 -0.63 -8.63 3.73
N LEU A 134 -0.46 -9.59 2.82
CA LEU A 134 -0.47 -11.03 3.11
C LEU A 134 0.65 -11.39 4.09
N GLU A 135 1.84 -10.86 3.88
CA GLU A 135 2.98 -11.05 4.79
C GLU A 135 2.68 -10.50 6.19
N VAL A 136 2.10 -9.30 6.28
CA VAL A 136 1.71 -8.69 7.57
C VAL A 136 0.64 -9.53 8.26
N VAL A 137 -0.39 -9.97 7.53
CA VAL A 137 -1.45 -10.84 8.08
C VAL A 137 -0.86 -12.15 8.59
N TRP A 138 0.07 -12.76 7.84
CA TRP A 138 0.76 -13.97 8.26
C TRP A 138 1.55 -13.75 9.55
N LYS A 139 2.36 -12.68 9.63
CA LYS A 139 3.11 -12.32 10.84
C LYS A 139 2.19 -12.05 12.03
N MET A 140 1.07 -11.37 11.82
CA MET A 140 0.06 -11.14 12.85
C MET A 140 -0.60 -12.44 13.33
N MET A 141 -0.85 -13.38 12.43
CA MET A 141 -1.40 -14.70 12.76
C MET A 141 -0.37 -15.55 13.53
N ALA A 142 0.90 -15.48 13.14
CA ALA A 142 2.01 -16.15 13.82
C ALA A 142 2.20 -15.62 15.25
N ALA A 143 2.15 -14.30 15.44
CA ALA A 143 2.20 -13.69 16.77
C ALA A 143 1.05 -14.10 17.70
N ARG A 144 -0.05 -14.64 17.14
CA ARG A 144 -1.21 -15.14 17.91
C ARG A 144 -1.19 -16.66 18.07
N ASN A 145 -0.09 -17.34 17.71
CA ASN A 145 0.03 -18.79 17.70
C ASN A 145 -1.03 -19.50 16.83
N MET A 146 -1.54 -18.81 15.81
CA MET A 146 -2.56 -19.34 14.89
C MET A 146 -1.97 -19.70 13.51
N ALA A 147 -0.70 -19.40 13.26
CA ALA A 147 -0.08 -19.67 11.96
C ALA A 147 0.46 -21.09 11.88
N PHE A 148 0.34 -21.68 10.69
CA PHE A 148 0.94 -22.96 10.37
C PHE A 148 2.43 -22.75 10.06
N PHE A 149 3.32 -23.25 10.92
CA PHE A 149 4.75 -23.21 10.63
C PHE A 149 5.16 -24.45 9.83
N ILE A 150 5.47 -24.25 8.55
CA ILE A 150 6.03 -25.30 7.68
C ILE A 150 7.53 -25.08 7.61
N LYS A 151 8.30 -26.10 7.98
CA LYS A 151 9.76 -26.08 7.85
C LYS A 151 10.13 -25.86 6.37
N HIS A 152 10.91 -24.81 6.07
CA HIS A 152 11.27 -24.38 4.72
C HIS A 152 10.09 -23.99 3.80
N GLY A 153 8.97 -23.50 4.36
CA GLY A 153 7.80 -23.09 3.57
C GLY A 153 8.08 -22.03 2.49
N GLU A 154 9.07 -21.16 2.71
CA GLU A 154 9.54 -20.18 1.73
C GLU A 154 10.04 -20.83 0.42
N VAL A 155 10.72 -21.97 0.53
CA VAL A 155 11.23 -22.73 -0.62
C VAL A 155 10.08 -23.31 -1.42
N LEU A 156 9.04 -23.80 -0.73
CA LEU A 156 7.85 -24.34 -1.38
C LEU A 156 7.08 -23.26 -2.13
N VAL A 157 6.89 -22.08 -1.53
CA VAL A 157 6.26 -20.93 -2.20
C VAL A 157 7.07 -20.50 -3.43
N PHE A 158 8.40 -20.48 -3.32
CA PHE A 158 9.27 -20.17 -4.45
C PHE A 158 9.15 -21.22 -5.57
N MET A 159 9.20 -22.51 -5.24
CA MET A 159 9.05 -23.59 -6.21
C MET A 159 7.71 -23.50 -6.96
N ILE A 160 6.61 -23.26 -6.25
CA ILE A 160 5.29 -23.09 -6.87
C ILE A 160 5.26 -21.86 -7.78
N ALA A 161 5.74 -20.71 -7.30
CA ALA A 161 5.75 -19.47 -8.08
C ALA A 161 6.60 -19.61 -9.36
N SER A 162 7.79 -20.22 -9.26
CA SER A 162 8.66 -20.49 -10.40
C SER A 162 8.07 -21.50 -11.37
N SER A 163 7.41 -22.56 -10.86
CA SER A 163 6.73 -23.55 -11.70
C SER A 163 5.60 -22.91 -12.51
N ILE A 164 4.77 -22.07 -11.88
CA ILE A 164 3.69 -21.35 -12.55
C ILE A 164 4.24 -20.39 -13.60
N LEU A 165 5.31 -19.64 -13.27
CA LEU A 165 5.95 -18.72 -14.20
C LEU A 165 6.48 -19.45 -15.44
N MET A 166 7.14 -20.60 -15.27
CA MET A 166 7.64 -21.38 -16.40
C MET A 166 6.54 -22.06 -17.20
N TYR A 167 5.46 -22.51 -16.56
CA TYR A 167 4.30 -23.04 -17.26
C TYR A 167 3.70 -22.00 -18.22
N PHE A 168 3.47 -20.77 -17.74
CA PHE A 168 2.99 -19.69 -18.61
C PHE A 168 4.00 -19.30 -19.68
N TYR A 169 5.30 -19.37 -19.39
CA TYR A 169 6.33 -19.08 -20.37
C TYR A 169 6.36 -20.07 -21.53
N GLN A 170 6.15 -21.38 -21.27
CA GLN A 170 6.18 -22.43 -22.28
C GLN A 170 4.84 -22.58 -23.03
N CYS A 171 3.71 -22.54 -22.32
CA CYS A 171 2.41 -22.81 -22.91
C CYS A 171 1.75 -21.56 -23.52
N GLU A 172 1.88 -20.40 -22.88
CA GLU A 172 1.16 -19.18 -23.28
C GLU A 172 2.02 -17.90 -23.10
N PRO A 173 3.12 -17.74 -23.87
CA PRO A 173 4.03 -16.61 -23.71
C PRO A 173 3.39 -15.24 -24.02
N GLU A 174 2.27 -15.22 -24.74
CA GLU A 174 1.49 -14.00 -25.06
C GLU A 174 0.72 -13.44 -23.84
N SER A 175 0.44 -14.28 -22.84
CA SER A 175 -0.21 -13.85 -21.58
C SER A 175 0.76 -13.08 -20.66
N LEU A 176 2.07 -13.29 -20.85
CA LEU A 176 3.09 -12.65 -20.03
C LEU A 176 3.32 -11.20 -20.43
N ARG A 177 3.46 -10.33 -19.43
CA ARG A 177 3.77 -8.92 -19.64
C ARG A 177 5.07 -8.77 -20.43
N SER A 178 5.05 -7.91 -21.45
CA SER A 178 6.16 -7.76 -22.42
C SER A 178 7.56 -7.64 -21.78
N ASN A 179 7.70 -6.85 -20.70
CA ASN A 179 8.97 -6.71 -19.98
C ASN A 179 9.48 -8.03 -19.38
N MET A 180 8.58 -8.84 -18.82
CA MET A 180 8.92 -10.11 -18.19
C MET A 180 9.23 -11.18 -19.23
N ASN A 181 8.45 -11.23 -20.33
CA ASN A 181 8.72 -12.12 -21.45
C ASN A 181 10.08 -11.81 -22.11
N GLY A 182 10.42 -10.53 -22.26
CA GLY A 182 11.74 -10.10 -22.76
C GLY A 182 12.91 -10.55 -21.88
N LEU A 183 12.77 -10.41 -20.56
CA LEU A 183 13.78 -10.88 -19.59
C LEU A 183 13.92 -12.42 -19.61
N LEU A 184 12.81 -13.14 -19.63
CA LEU A 184 12.83 -14.61 -19.67
C LEU A 184 13.47 -15.12 -20.96
N LYS A 185 13.14 -14.51 -22.11
CA LYS A 185 13.80 -14.81 -23.40
C LYS A 185 15.31 -14.52 -23.38
N PHE A 186 15.74 -13.49 -22.66
CA PHE A 186 17.16 -13.15 -22.54
C PHE A 186 17.93 -14.19 -21.70
N PHE A 187 17.37 -14.65 -20.57
CA PHE A 187 18.05 -15.60 -19.68
C PHE A 187 17.93 -17.06 -20.11
N ILE A 188 16.77 -17.47 -20.65
CA ILE A 188 16.45 -18.88 -20.93
C ILE A 188 16.63 -19.22 -22.42
N GLY A 189 16.59 -18.21 -23.30
CA GLY A 189 16.52 -18.39 -24.75
C GLY A 189 15.08 -18.33 -25.25
N LYS A 190 14.85 -18.46 -26.56
CA LYS A 190 13.47 -18.59 -27.08
C LYS A 190 12.92 -19.96 -26.66
N ALA A 191 11.78 -19.97 -25.95
CA ALA A 191 10.89 -21.13 -25.90
C ALA A 191 10.42 -21.49 -27.32
#